data_AF-A0A5J4R134-F1
#
_entry.id   AF-A0A5J4R134-F1
#
_cell.length_a   1.000
_cell.length_b   1.000
_cell.length_c   1.000
_cell.angle_alpha   90.00
_cell.angle_beta   90.00
_cell.angle_gamma   90.00
#
_symmetry.space_group_name_H-M   'P 1'
#
loop_
_entity.id
_entity.type
_entity.pdbx_description
1 polymer ?
#
loop_
_entity_poly.entity_id
_entity_poly.type
_entity_poly.pdbx_seq_one_letter_code
_entity_poly.pdbx_strand_id
1 'polypeptide(L)'
;MTKFCIIALKTGSDGNSIRNFRRTSDEQTTVDIDYLKNLKNKIYCFNNHYSFSGKDDFSEIKYDEKDLELYSLTLSDGKTKILVNISAIVGGNGSGKSALIELLYWINYNLACQLELLEDDEEIKYKPNTLNLELLYSTDKGYRLLRVEEKESEFYLILNFLY
;
A
#
# COMPACT_ATOMS: atom_id res chain seq x y z
N MET A 1 -21.27 1.83 10.22
CA MET A 1 -20.67 2.84 9.33
C MET A 1 -19.25 2.40 9.07
N THR A 2 -19.01 1.57 8.05
CA THR A 2 -17.68 0.99 7.80
C THR A 2 -17.03 1.71 6.63
N LYS A 3 -15.97 2.46 6.96
CA LYS A 3 -15.21 3.33 6.08
C LYS A 3 -14.08 2.53 5.43
N PHE A 4 -13.71 2.87 4.20
CA PHE A 4 -12.49 2.36 3.56
C PHE A 4 -11.31 2.41 4.54
N CYS A 5 -10.57 1.31 4.66
CA CYS A 5 -9.42 1.22 5.55
C CYS A 5 -8.28 0.45 4.88
N ILE A 6 -7.12 1.10 4.79
CA ILE A 6 -5.87 0.47 4.39
C ILE A 6 -5.36 -0.35 5.58
N ILE A 7 -5.16 -1.65 5.36
CA ILE A 7 -4.83 -2.59 6.44
C ILE A 7 -3.33 -2.86 6.47
N ALA A 8 -2.78 -3.34 5.36
CA ALA A 8 -1.37 -3.76 5.29
C ALA A 8 -0.82 -3.77 3.86
N LEU A 9 0.50 -3.64 3.74
CA LEU A 9 1.24 -3.85 2.50
C LEU A 9 2.17 -5.06 2.67
N LYS A 10 2.21 -5.96 1.69
CA LYS A 10 3.24 -6.98 1.57
C LYS A 10 4.15 -6.67 0.39
N THR A 11 5.45 -6.81 0.60
CA THR A 11 6.47 -6.68 -0.45
C THR A 11 7.04 -8.05 -0.79
N GLY A 12 7.50 -8.25 -2.03
CA GLY A 12 8.30 -9.43 -2.42
C GLY A 12 7.49 -10.72 -2.69
N SER A 13 6.26 -10.62 -3.20
CA SER A 13 5.36 -11.79 -3.35
C SER A 13 5.93 -12.96 -4.16
N ASP A 14 6.93 -12.78 -5.04
CA ASP A 14 7.67 -13.89 -5.67
C ASP A 14 9.17 -13.65 -5.64
N GLY A 15 9.94 -14.65 -5.22
CA GLY A 15 11.38 -14.59 -4.93
C GLY A 15 12.33 -14.36 -6.12
N ASN A 16 11.92 -13.66 -7.17
CA ASN A 16 12.77 -13.37 -8.34
C ASN A 16 13.10 -11.88 -8.48
N SER A 17 14.40 -11.62 -8.31
CA SER A 17 15.23 -10.54 -8.85
C SER A 17 14.71 -9.09 -8.84
N ILE A 18 15.39 -8.31 -7.99
CA ILE A 18 15.54 -6.85 -8.05
C ILE A 18 15.90 -6.40 -9.47
N ARG A 19 15.13 -5.49 -10.04
CA ARG A 19 15.56 -4.59 -11.12
C ARG A 19 15.17 -3.16 -10.75
N ASN A 20 16.07 -2.24 -11.04
CA ASN A 20 16.05 -0.89 -10.47
C ASN A 20 14.96 0.01 -11.07
N PHE A 21 14.43 0.94 -10.28
CA PHE A 21 13.59 2.04 -10.78
C PHE A 21 14.36 2.93 -11.76
N ARG A 22 13.74 3.30 -12.89
CA ARG A 22 14.30 4.27 -13.82
C ARG A 22 13.51 5.57 -13.75
N ARG A 23 14.16 6.64 -13.30
CA ARG A 23 13.70 8.01 -13.50
C ARG A 23 14.45 8.59 -14.69
N THR A 24 13.74 8.97 -15.75
CA THR A 24 14.27 9.80 -16.82
C THR A 24 13.94 11.26 -16.49
N SER A 25 14.96 12.01 -16.09
CA SER A 25 14.94 13.48 -16.14
C SER A 25 16.01 13.93 -17.12
N ASP A 26 15.78 15.04 -17.82
CA ASP A 26 16.55 15.57 -18.96
C ASP A 26 18.06 15.83 -18.77
N GLU A 27 18.64 15.45 -17.65
CA GLU A 27 20.09 15.37 -17.47
C GLU A 27 20.44 14.02 -16.83
N GLN A 28 20.85 13.08 -17.69
CA GLN A 28 21.72 11.89 -17.51
C GLN A 28 22.12 11.40 -16.10
N THR A 29 21.23 11.46 -15.12
CA THR A 29 21.46 10.94 -13.77
C THR A 29 20.38 9.91 -13.46
N THR A 30 20.69 8.66 -13.79
CA THR A 30 19.83 7.51 -13.47
C THR A 30 19.91 7.25 -11.97
N VAL A 31 18.83 7.53 -11.23
CA VAL A 31 18.73 7.15 -9.80
C VAL A 31 17.97 5.83 -9.71
N ASP A 32 18.72 4.77 -9.48
CA ASP A 32 18.21 3.44 -9.20
C ASP A 32 17.63 3.41 -7.76
N ILE A 33 16.30 3.45 -7.63
CA ILE A 33 15.64 3.33 -6.32
C ILE A 33 15.35 1.85 -6.05
N ASP A 34 16.13 1.26 -5.14
CA ASP A 34 15.87 -0.08 -4.60
C ASP A 34 15.14 0.02 -3.25
N TYR A 35 13.82 -0.14 -3.30
CA TYR A 35 12.97 -0.14 -2.11
C TYR A 35 13.20 -1.36 -1.21
N LEU A 36 13.61 -2.50 -1.80
CA LEU A 36 13.90 -3.74 -1.08
C LEU A 36 15.22 -3.65 -0.29
N LYS A 37 16.09 -2.69 -0.61
CA LYS A 37 17.26 -2.37 0.24
C LYS A 37 16.86 -2.13 1.69
N ASN A 38 15.72 -1.46 1.91
CA ASN A 38 15.25 -1.09 3.24
C ASN A 38 14.01 -1.88 3.68
N LEU A 39 13.33 -2.56 2.75
CA LEU A 39 12.13 -3.35 3.00
C LEU A 39 12.41 -4.84 2.80
N LYS A 40 12.01 -5.66 3.78
CA LYS A 40 12.08 -7.13 3.71
C LYS A 40 10.82 -7.67 3.07
N ASN A 41 10.89 -8.84 2.43
CA ASN A 41 9.72 -9.59 1.98
C ASN A 41 8.90 -10.03 3.20
N LYS A 42 7.92 -9.20 3.59
CA LYS A 42 7.02 -9.44 4.71
C LYS A 42 5.80 -8.54 4.65
N ILE A 43 4.84 -8.79 5.54
CA ILE A 43 3.70 -7.92 5.77
C ILE A 43 4.10 -6.74 6.67
N TYR A 44 3.67 -5.54 6.26
CA TYR A 44 3.75 -4.27 6.97
C TYR A 44 2.34 -3.79 7.30
N CYS A 45 1.94 -3.90 8.56
CA CYS A 45 0.62 -3.44 9.03
C CYS A 45 0.59 -1.91 9.16
N PHE A 46 -0.43 -1.28 8.57
CA PHE A 46 -0.76 0.13 8.84
C PHE A 46 -1.78 0.28 9.96
N ASN A 47 -2.60 -0.76 10.17
CA ASN A 47 -3.62 -0.78 11.20
C ASN A 47 -3.35 -1.90 12.22
N ASN A 48 -3.10 -1.51 13.46
CA ASN A 48 -2.74 -2.43 14.55
C ASN A 48 -3.92 -3.26 15.07
N HIS A 49 -5.16 -2.96 14.66
CA HIS A 49 -6.31 -3.82 14.92
C HIS A 49 -6.25 -5.11 14.09
N TYR A 50 -5.39 -5.17 13.09
CA TYR A 50 -5.24 -6.34 12.24
C TYR A 50 -3.96 -7.11 12.58
N SER A 51 -4.09 -8.43 12.65
CA SER A 51 -2.97 -9.35 12.76
C SER A 51 -3.15 -10.52 11.80
N PHE A 52 -2.04 -11.16 11.48
CA PHE A 52 -1.96 -12.25 10.50
C PHE A 52 -1.27 -13.43 11.16
N SER A 53 -1.85 -14.63 11.02
CA SER A 53 -1.31 -15.85 11.64
C SER A 53 -0.17 -16.47 10.83
N GLY A 54 -0.18 -16.30 9.51
CA GLY A 54 0.91 -16.65 8.61
C GLY A 54 2.04 -15.62 8.68
N LYS A 55 3.29 -16.07 8.61
CA LYS A 55 4.44 -15.16 8.66
C LYS A 55 4.43 -14.13 7.54
N ASP A 56 3.86 -14.46 6.38
CA ASP A 56 3.95 -13.63 5.17
C ASP A 56 2.75 -13.81 4.22
N ASP A 57 1.55 -14.21 4.67
CA ASP A 57 0.36 -14.30 3.81
C ASP A 57 -0.90 -13.72 4.46
N PHE A 58 -1.88 -13.40 3.61
CA PHE A 58 -3.17 -12.84 4.00
C PHE A 58 -4.26 -13.92 4.11
N SER A 59 -3.90 -15.19 4.33
CA SER A 59 -4.89 -16.28 4.33
C SER A 59 -5.80 -16.27 5.55
N GLU A 60 -5.34 -15.75 6.68
CA GLU A 60 -6.12 -15.64 7.91
C GLU A 60 -5.94 -14.24 8.51
N ILE A 61 -6.98 -13.41 8.32
CA ILE A 61 -7.03 -12.03 8.80
C ILE A 61 -7.74 -12.04 10.15
N LYS A 62 -7.06 -11.59 11.21
CA LYS A 62 -7.64 -11.42 12.55
C LYS A 62 -7.83 -9.95 12.83
N TYR A 63 -9.04 -9.58 13.23
CA TYR A 63 -9.40 -8.23 13.63
C TYR A 63 -9.71 -8.17 15.12
N ASP A 64 -8.99 -7.33 15.86
CA ASP A 64 -9.24 -7.03 17.27
C ASP A 64 -10.00 -5.70 17.37
N GLU A 65 -11.27 -5.79 17.74
CA GLU A 65 -12.21 -4.67 17.89
C GLU A 65 -11.88 -3.69 19.01
N LYS A 66 -10.78 -3.87 19.74
CA LYS A 66 -10.31 -2.91 20.75
C LYS A 66 -9.81 -1.62 20.11
N ASP A 67 -10.74 -0.83 19.58
CA ASP A 67 -10.49 0.53 19.12
C ASP A 67 -10.45 1.46 20.33
N LEU A 68 -9.33 2.18 20.45
CA LEU A 68 -9.20 3.22 21.46
C LEU A 68 -9.70 4.51 20.82
N GLU A 69 -10.89 4.98 21.20
CA GLU A 69 -11.40 6.27 20.74
C GLU A 69 -10.50 7.40 21.28
N LEU A 70 -9.45 7.72 20.52
CA LEU A 70 -8.49 8.77 20.86
C LEU A 70 -9.13 10.16 20.73
N TYR A 71 -9.94 10.34 19.69
CA TYR A 71 -10.57 11.60 19.38
C TYR A 71 -11.80 11.41 18.50
N SER A 72 -12.84 12.22 18.75
CA SER A 72 -14.00 12.32 17.88
C SER A 72 -14.40 13.78 17.63
N LEU A 73 -14.72 14.08 16.38
CA LEU A 73 -15.28 15.35 15.95
C LEU A 73 -16.80 15.24 15.96
N THR A 74 -17.47 16.10 16.75
CA THR A 74 -18.93 16.24 16.65
C THR A 74 -19.24 17.32 15.63
N LEU A 75 -20.01 16.98 14.60
CA LEU A 75 -20.43 17.95 13.58
C LEU A 75 -21.47 18.93 14.13
N SER A 76 -21.72 19.99 13.37
CA SER A 76 -22.65 21.08 13.73
C SER A 76 -24.08 20.62 14.02
N ASP A 77 -24.48 19.44 13.52
CA ASP A 77 -25.79 18.84 13.77
C ASP A 77 -25.93 18.23 15.18
N GLY A 78 -24.84 18.17 15.95
CA GLY A 78 -24.78 17.64 17.31
C GLY A 78 -25.05 16.13 17.42
N LYS A 79 -25.24 15.44 16.29
CA LYS A 79 -25.64 14.03 16.22
C LYS A 79 -24.61 13.18 15.51
N THR A 80 -23.92 13.75 14.53
CA THR A 80 -22.91 13.05 13.76
C THR A 80 -21.57 13.16 14.45
N LYS A 81 -21.04 12.01 14.87
CA LYS A 81 -19.67 11.87 15.39
C LYS A 81 -18.77 11.24 14.33
N ILE A 82 -17.66 11.91 14.03
CA ILE A 82 -16.58 11.36 13.21
C ILE A 82 -15.49 10.87 14.16
N LEU A 83 -15.35 9.55 14.26
CA LEU A 83 -14.21 8.92 14.92
C LEU A 83 -12.94 9.19 14.10
N VAL A 84 -11.88 9.66 14.78
CA VAL A 84 -10.57 9.94 14.19
C VAL A 84 -9.57 8.91 14.73
N ASN A 85 -9.17 7.99 13.85
CA ASN A 85 -8.19 6.96 14.18
C ASN A 85 -6.80 7.43 13.73
N ILE A 86 -5.82 7.32 14.63
CA ILE A 86 -4.44 7.75 14.37
C ILE A 86 -3.55 6.51 14.32
N SER A 87 -2.97 6.24 13.15
CA SER A 87 -1.94 5.23 12.94
C SER A 87 -0.57 5.90 12.79
N ALA A 88 0.47 5.29 13.32
CA ALA A 88 1.85 5.77 13.18
C ALA A 88 2.78 4.68 12.66
N ILE A 89 3.57 5.00 11.64
CA ILE A 89 4.65 4.15 11.15
C ILE A 89 5.95 4.61 11.80
N VAL A 90 6.44 3.84 12.77
CA VAL A 90 7.62 4.17 13.57
C VAL A 90 8.73 3.14 13.41
N GLY A 91 9.99 3.55 13.63
CA GLY A 91 11.16 2.69 13.44
C GLY A 91 12.45 3.49 13.34
N GLY A 92 13.60 2.82 13.43
CA GLY A 92 14.93 3.44 13.34
C GLY A 92 15.26 4.01 11.96
N ASN A 93 16.37 4.73 11.85
CA ASN A 93 16.87 5.21 10.55
C ASN A 93 17.17 4.03 9.63
N GLY A 94 16.83 4.16 8.34
CA GLY A 94 16.99 3.09 7.36
C GLY A 94 15.99 1.94 7.47
N SER A 95 15.01 1.98 8.38
CA SER A 95 14.02 0.90 8.55
C SER A 95 12.95 0.81 7.44
N GLY A 96 13.08 1.61 6.38
CA GLY A 96 12.16 1.59 5.23
C GLY A 96 10.84 2.34 5.40
N LYS A 97 10.70 3.24 6.40
CA LYS A 97 9.43 4.00 6.61
C LYS A 97 9.04 4.84 5.40
N SER A 98 9.97 5.64 4.86
CA SER A 98 9.72 6.45 3.66
C SER A 98 9.46 5.57 2.44
N ALA A 99 10.24 4.50 2.28
CA ALA A 99 10.03 3.51 1.25
C ALA A 99 8.60 2.94 1.29
N LEU A 100 8.09 2.55 2.48
CA LEU A 100 6.74 2.02 2.64
C LEU A 100 5.66 3.03 2.21
N ILE A 101 5.83 4.31 2.55
CA ILE A 101 4.90 5.39 2.16
C ILE A 101 4.98 5.70 0.66
N GLU A 102 6.18 5.73 0.09
CA GLU A 102 6.38 5.94 -1.34
C GLU A 102 5.72 4.82 -2.17
N LEU A 103 5.85 3.56 -1.74
CA LEU A 103 5.16 2.44 -2.38
C LEU A 103 3.64 2.60 -2.32
N LEU A 104 3.11 3.08 -1.20
CA LEU A 104 1.67 3.34 -1.08
C LEU A 104 1.22 4.45 -2.05
N TYR A 105 1.96 5.56 -2.15
CA TYR A 105 1.64 6.61 -3.12
C TYR A 105 1.71 6.09 -4.56
N TRP A 106 2.72 5.29 -4.85
CA TRP A 106 2.93 4.75 -6.17
C TRP A 106 1.79 3.82 -6.61
N ILE A 107 1.35 2.90 -5.75
CA ILE A 107 0.18 2.03 -6.02
C ILE A 107 -1.07 2.88 -6.31
N ASN A 108 -1.33 3.90 -5.49
CA ASN A 108 -2.49 4.76 -5.68
C ASN A 108 -2.44 5.56 -6.98
N TYR A 109 -1.26 6.08 -7.35
CA TYR A 109 -1.07 6.79 -8.62
C TYR A 109 -1.37 5.89 -9.82
N ASN A 110 -0.77 4.70 -9.85
CA ASN A 110 -0.99 3.77 -10.97
C ASN A 110 -2.43 3.29 -11.05
N LEU A 111 -3.07 3.05 -9.89
CA LEU A 111 -4.49 2.73 -9.84
C LEU A 111 -5.34 3.88 -10.40
N ALA A 112 -5.03 5.11 -10.05
CA ALA A 112 -5.76 6.28 -10.54
C ALA A 112 -5.58 6.48 -12.06
N CYS A 113 -4.36 6.29 -12.59
CA CYS A 113 -4.12 6.33 -14.04
C CYS A 113 -4.86 5.19 -14.77
N GLN A 114 -4.83 3.96 -14.26
CA GLN A 114 -5.56 2.83 -14.86
C GLN A 114 -7.08 3.00 -14.82
N LEU A 115 -7.60 3.68 -13.79
CA LEU A 115 -9.01 4.04 -13.70
C LEU A 115 -9.36 5.33 -14.46
N GLU A 116 -8.41 5.91 -15.21
CA GLU A 116 -8.58 7.16 -15.96
C GLU A 116 -9.01 8.34 -15.07
N LEU A 117 -8.68 8.30 -13.77
CA LEU A 117 -8.95 9.38 -12.81
C LEU A 117 -7.86 10.45 -12.83
N LEU A 118 -6.66 10.07 -13.28
CA LEU A 118 -5.53 10.96 -13.54
C LEU A 118 -5.04 10.72 -14.96
N GLU A 119 -4.66 11.79 -15.64
CA GLU A 119 -3.96 11.68 -16.92
C GLU A 119 -2.56 11.10 -16.68
N ASP A 120 -2.21 10.08 -17.47
CA ASP A 120 -0.85 9.55 -17.51
C ASP A 120 0.00 10.54 -18.31
N ASP A 121 0.76 11.36 -17.61
CA ASP A 121 1.74 12.24 -18.24
C ASP A 121 2.84 11.33 -18.82
N GLU A 122 2.85 11.14 -20.14
CA GLU A 122 3.74 10.17 -20.81
C GLU A 122 5.22 10.40 -20.49
N GLU A 123 5.59 11.61 -20.05
CA GLU A 123 6.94 12.00 -19.62
C GLU A 123 7.33 11.46 -18.23
N ILE A 124 6.35 11.17 -17.37
CA ILE A 124 6.56 10.72 -15.99
C ILE A 124 6.04 9.28 -15.82
N LYS A 125 6.56 8.36 -16.63
CA LYS A 125 6.35 6.92 -16.45
C LYS A 125 7.13 6.42 -15.23
N TYR A 126 6.58 6.56 -14.03
CA TYR A 126 7.05 5.81 -12.86
C TYR A 126 6.71 4.34 -13.04
N LYS A 127 7.51 3.64 -13.84
CA LYS A 127 7.49 2.19 -14.01
C LYS A 127 8.51 1.58 -13.05
N PRO A 128 8.10 1.09 -11.85
CA PRO A 128 8.97 0.28 -11.01
C PRO A 128 9.35 -0.91 -11.84
N ASN A 129 10.61 -1.08 -12.18
CA ASN A 129 10.98 -2.41 -12.60
C ASN A 129 10.77 -3.31 -11.37
N THR A 130 9.98 -4.38 -11.54
CA THR A 130 9.86 -5.51 -10.62
C THR A 130 9.57 -5.15 -9.17
N LEU A 131 8.31 -4.82 -8.86
CA LEU A 131 7.86 -4.83 -7.48
C LEU A 131 6.54 -5.59 -7.32
N ASN A 132 6.70 -6.84 -6.95
CA ASN A 132 5.66 -7.72 -6.48
C ASN A 132 5.12 -7.20 -5.15
N LEU A 133 3.95 -6.57 -5.21
CA LEU A 133 3.29 -5.90 -4.08
C LEU A 133 1.87 -6.40 -3.91
N GLU A 134 1.45 -6.53 -2.66
CA GLU A 134 0.07 -6.78 -2.31
C GLU A 134 -0.42 -5.77 -1.27
N LEU A 135 -1.50 -5.05 -1.58
CA LEU A 135 -2.16 -4.10 -0.68
C LEU A 135 -3.48 -4.70 -0.20
N LEU A 136 -3.55 -5.00 1.09
CA LEU A 136 -4.76 -5.43 1.76
C LEU A 136 -5.52 -4.21 2.30
N TYR A 137 -6.80 -4.13 1.97
CA TYR A 137 -7.71 -3.10 2.47
C TYR A 137 -9.11 -3.67 2.71
N SER A 138 -9.92 -2.94 3.46
CA SER A 138 -11.34 -3.27 3.68
C SER A 138 -12.26 -2.18 3.15
N THR A 139 -13.44 -2.60 2.72
CA THR A 139 -14.59 -1.73 2.47
C THR A 139 -15.81 -2.28 3.21
N ASP A 140 -16.94 -1.60 3.06
CA ASP A 140 -18.27 -2.09 3.42
C ASP A 140 -18.61 -3.50 2.87
N LYS A 141 -17.96 -3.93 1.79
CA LYS A 141 -18.17 -5.22 1.13
C LYS A 141 -17.14 -6.28 1.53
N GLY A 142 -16.38 -6.06 2.61
CA GLY A 142 -15.37 -6.99 3.13
C GLY A 142 -13.94 -6.67 2.71
N TYR A 143 -13.06 -7.67 2.80
CA TYR A 143 -11.63 -7.53 2.52
C TYR A 143 -11.33 -7.63 1.02
N ARG A 144 -10.35 -6.84 0.56
CA ARG A 144 -9.90 -6.78 -0.81
C ARG A 144 -8.39 -6.79 -0.85
N LEU A 145 -7.85 -7.52 -1.82
CA LEU A 145 -6.43 -7.61 -2.07
C LEU A 145 -6.13 -7.06 -3.45
N LEU A 146 -5.40 -5.95 -3.50
CA LEU A 146 -4.85 -5.40 -4.74
C LEU A 146 -3.43 -5.94 -4.91
N ARG A 147 -3.19 -6.69 -5.98
CA ARG A 147 -1.85 -7.14 -6.35
C ARG A 147 -1.32 -6.32 -7.50
N VAL A 148 -0.06 -5.92 -7.41
CA VAL A 148 0.70 -5.38 -8.52
C VAL A 148 1.58 -6.49 -9.05
N GLU A 149 1.31 -6.94 -10.27
CA GLU A 149 2.11 -7.93 -10.98
C GLU A 149 2.76 -7.29 -12.21
N GLU A 150 4.02 -7.60 -12.46
CA GLU A 150 4.67 -7.29 -13.74
C GLU A 150 4.56 -8.52 -14.66
N LYS A 151 3.99 -8.35 -15.86
CA LYS A 151 4.00 -9.37 -16.91
C LYS A 151 4.44 -8.71 -18.21
N GLU A 152 5.40 -9.33 -18.89
CA GLU A 152 5.88 -8.88 -20.21
C GLU A 152 6.30 -7.40 -20.25
N SER A 153 6.88 -6.88 -19.15
CA SER A 153 7.25 -5.46 -18.98
C SER A 153 6.07 -4.47 -18.89
N GLU A 154 4.87 -4.98 -18.64
CA GLU A 154 3.68 -4.22 -18.29
C GLU A 154 3.22 -4.50 -16.85
N PHE A 155 2.54 -3.53 -16.24
CA PHE A 155 2.01 -3.64 -14.88
C PHE A 155 0.51 -3.89 -14.89
N TYR A 156 0.12 -4.93 -14.16
CA TYR A 156 -1.26 -5.31 -13.99
C TYR A 156 -1.66 -5.13 -12.54
N LEU A 157 -2.75 -4.40 -12.32
CA LEU A 157 -3.42 -4.35 -11.03
C LEU A 157 -4.51 -5.42 -11.02
N ILE A 158 -4.32 -6.42 -10.16
CA ILE A 158 -5.25 -7.52 -10.00
C ILE A 158 -6.00 -7.33 -8.69
N LEU A 159 -7.32 -7.13 -8.79
CA LEU A 159 -8.19 -7.00 -7.64
C LEU A 159 -8.82 -8.36 -7.30
N ASN A 160 -8.47 -8.89 -6.12
CA ASN A 160 -9.04 -10.11 -5.58
C ASN A 160 -10.00 -9.83 -4.43
N PHE A 161 -11.09 -10.61 -4.39
CA PHE A 161 -12.05 -10.62 -3.31
C PHE A 161 -11.66 -11.71 -2.33
N LEU A 162 -11.43 -11.34 -1.07
CA LEU A 162 -11.21 -12.30 0.00
C LEU A 162 -12.57 -12.52 0.69
N TYR A 163 -13.01 -13.79 0.72
CA TYR A 163 -14.26 -14.23 1.31
C TYR A 163 -14.05 -14.73 2.73
#